data_AF-A0A8B6F0P7-F1
#
_entry.id   AF-A0A8B6F0P7-F1
#
_cell.length_a   1.000
_cell.length_b   1.000
_cell.length_c   1.000
_cell.angle_alpha   90.00
_cell.angle_beta   90.00
_cell.angle_gamma   90.00
#
_symmetry.space_group_name_H-M   'P 1'
#
loop_
_entity.id
_entity.type
_entity.pdbx_description
1 polymer ?
#
loop_
_entity_poly.entity_id
_entity_poly.type
_entity_poly.pdbx_seq_one_letter_code
_entity_poly.pdbx_strand_id
1 'polypeptide(L)'
;MITKEFKYNPNVSYNPGIKYSEKDHQLKTNLVNQTIFVNQKENFKTAFPDLFQNYQNPSLHTNEPWNTWIHSSFDWWQCQLNFAVWCASTGCGVSYNDHIQNTSNLTKSFYMFHLYYCIARILKELKSPLPTDSSFCYYKNPYDKAAYQKLCDEFNISPNTDWRQKLESSCQGLGSFRQYYKPSGEYRYHYSRDGPFFNIRDTIYHTKDISMAWTTFILDKSEGFTKAGIERINESIKIYVWALLGAQSQTKTEILKVGTGFDAQKQFLANVQDVIDSPIDLPTQISNYQNVLKYARSKVDYAYGLGLYMSPSDMVLQIGSIVGYNNKIIIATENQTLGFK
;
A
#
# COMPACT_ATOMS: atom_id res chain seq x y z
N MET A 1 30.28 1.83 5.24
CA MET A 1 29.06 2.46 4.72
C MET A 1 28.01 2.25 5.81
N ILE A 2 27.64 3.30 6.54
CA ILE A 2 26.72 3.19 7.69
C ILE A 2 25.36 2.82 7.11
N THR A 3 24.92 1.58 7.30
CA THR A 3 23.55 1.15 7.05
C THR A 3 22.66 2.08 7.83
N LYS A 4 21.88 2.92 7.14
CA LYS A 4 20.90 3.79 7.79
C LYS A 4 19.95 2.89 8.56
N GLU A 5 20.06 2.89 9.88
CA GLU A 5 19.22 2.05 10.73
C GLU A 5 17.78 2.59 10.67
N PHE A 6 16.91 1.91 9.92
CA PHE A 6 15.49 2.24 9.91
C PHE A 6 14.94 2.01 11.31
N LYS A 7 14.55 3.06 12.02
CA LYS A 7 14.10 2.96 13.40
C LYS A 7 12.90 3.84 13.68
N TYR A 8 12.17 3.51 14.73
CA TYR A 8 11.14 4.40 15.26
C TYR A 8 11.74 5.77 15.59
N ASN A 9 11.08 6.82 15.10
CA ASN A 9 11.42 8.20 15.41
C ASN A 9 10.19 8.89 16.02
N PRO A 10 10.13 9.10 17.35
CA PRO A 10 8.95 9.69 18.00
C PRO A 10 8.69 11.14 17.58
N ASN A 11 9.70 11.81 17.01
CA ASN A 11 9.61 13.21 16.60
C ASN A 11 9.29 13.37 15.11
N VAL A 12 9.25 12.27 14.34
CA VAL A 12 8.98 12.36 12.91
C VAL A 12 7.50 12.54 12.66
N SER A 13 7.16 13.53 11.84
CA SER A 13 5.84 13.72 11.29
C SER A 13 6.00 14.06 9.82
N TYR A 14 5.32 13.30 8.96
CA TYR A 14 5.35 13.54 7.52
C TYR A 14 4.12 14.34 7.11
N ASN A 15 4.33 15.35 6.27
CA ASN A 15 3.23 16.20 5.83
C ASN A 15 2.23 15.37 5.00
N PRO A 16 0.95 15.34 5.40
CA PRO A 16 -0.07 14.65 4.65
C PRO A 16 -0.52 15.49 3.45
N GLY A 17 -0.91 14.84 2.35
CA GLY A 17 -1.45 15.52 1.17
C GLY A 17 -0.47 16.40 0.39
N ILE A 18 0.85 16.35 0.64
CA ILE A 18 1.84 17.06 -0.18
C ILE A 18 2.26 16.23 -1.41
N LYS A 19 2.91 16.91 -2.37
CA LYS A 19 3.47 16.27 -3.57
C LYS A 19 4.91 15.83 -3.34
N TYR A 20 5.15 14.53 -3.29
CA TYR A 20 6.49 13.95 -3.47
C TYR A 20 6.79 13.71 -4.95
N SER A 21 8.03 13.31 -5.25
CA SER A 21 8.44 12.97 -6.63
C SER A 21 7.57 11.84 -7.20
N GLU A 22 7.29 11.88 -8.50
CA GLU A 22 6.67 10.74 -9.17
C GLU A 22 7.61 9.52 -9.14
N LYS A 23 7.07 8.32 -8.97
CA LYS A 23 7.87 7.07 -8.90
C LYS A 23 7.81 6.31 -10.21
N ASP A 24 8.72 5.34 -10.36
CA ASP A 24 8.83 4.47 -11.54
C ASP A 24 7.47 3.93 -12.01
N HIS A 25 7.19 4.06 -13.31
CA HIS A 25 5.95 3.57 -13.95
C HIS A 25 5.70 2.07 -13.75
N GLN A 26 6.75 1.27 -13.51
CA GLN A 26 6.64 -0.15 -13.21
C GLN A 26 6.16 -0.42 -11.77
N LEU A 27 6.11 0.57 -10.88
CA LEU A 27 5.73 0.36 -9.48
C LEU A 27 4.32 -0.26 -9.35
N LYS A 28 3.35 0.21 -10.15
CA LYS A 28 2.01 -0.40 -10.20
C LYS A 28 2.11 -1.88 -10.57
N THR A 29 2.77 -2.18 -11.69
CA THR A 29 2.94 -3.55 -12.18
C THR A 29 3.64 -4.43 -11.15
N ASN A 30 4.64 -3.90 -10.44
CA ASN A 30 5.40 -4.63 -9.44
C ASN A 30 4.62 -4.84 -8.13
N LEU A 31 3.67 -3.97 -7.78
CA LEU A 31 2.79 -4.17 -6.62
C LEU A 31 1.71 -5.22 -6.89
N VAL A 32 1.21 -5.29 -8.12
CA VAL A 32 0.24 -6.29 -8.57
C VAL A 32 0.93 -7.63 -8.80
N ASN A 33 2.04 -7.66 -9.53
CA ASN A 33 2.80 -8.85 -9.88
C ASN A 33 4.09 -8.91 -9.04
N GLN A 34 3.94 -9.33 -7.78
CA GLN A 34 5.05 -9.35 -6.84
C GLN A 34 5.98 -10.55 -7.03
N THR A 35 7.27 -10.30 -6.82
CA THR A 35 8.26 -11.35 -6.59
C THR A 35 8.43 -11.49 -5.08
N ILE A 36 7.90 -12.59 -4.54
CA ILE A 36 7.90 -12.90 -3.10
C ILE A 36 9.17 -13.68 -2.77
N PHE A 37 10.05 -13.07 -1.98
CA PHE A 37 11.28 -13.68 -1.53
C PHE A 37 11.05 -14.43 -0.21
N VAL A 38 11.45 -15.71 -0.20
CA VAL A 38 11.41 -16.55 1.02
C VAL A 38 12.71 -16.50 1.79
N ASN A 39 13.79 -16.07 1.14
CA ASN A 39 15.10 -15.72 1.70
C ASN A 39 15.77 -14.68 0.78
N GLN A 40 17.07 -14.36 0.94
CA GLN A 40 17.72 -13.34 0.09
C GLN A 40 17.89 -13.73 -1.39
N LYS A 41 17.77 -15.02 -1.73
CA LYS A 41 18.12 -15.54 -3.06
C LYS A 41 16.89 -16.08 -3.78
N GLU A 42 16.10 -16.86 -3.07
CA GLU A 42 15.03 -17.64 -3.65
C GLU A 42 13.67 -16.95 -3.51
N ASN A 43 12.86 -17.11 -4.54
CA ASN A 43 11.60 -16.41 -4.68
C ASN A 43 10.61 -17.19 -5.55
N PHE A 44 9.35 -16.79 -5.47
CA PHE A 44 8.32 -17.14 -6.45
C PHE A 44 7.58 -15.88 -6.87
N LYS A 45 6.89 -15.95 -8.02
CA LYS A 45 6.06 -14.86 -8.52
C LYS A 45 4.61 -15.11 -8.19
N THR A 46 3.90 -14.05 -7.84
CA THR A 46 2.47 -14.12 -7.56
C THR A 46 1.78 -12.85 -8.03
N ALA A 47 0.48 -12.95 -8.30
CA ALA A 47 -0.34 -11.83 -8.75
C ALA A 47 -1.46 -11.56 -7.75
N PHE A 48 -1.48 -10.36 -7.21
CA PHE A 48 -2.56 -9.86 -6.36
C PHE A 48 -3.65 -9.17 -7.19
N PRO A 49 -4.88 -9.02 -6.66
CA PRO A 49 -5.89 -8.16 -7.27
C PRO A 49 -5.37 -6.73 -7.54
N ASP A 50 -5.65 -6.16 -8.71
CA ASP A 50 -5.20 -4.80 -9.04
C ASP A 50 -6.08 -3.75 -8.35
N LEU A 51 -5.58 -3.23 -7.22
CA LEU A 51 -6.21 -2.15 -6.44
C LEU A 51 -6.14 -0.79 -7.15
N PHE A 52 -5.37 -0.63 -8.22
CA PHE A 52 -5.11 0.63 -8.90
C PHE A 52 -5.82 0.69 -10.26
N GLN A 53 -6.77 -0.20 -10.52
CA GLN A 53 -7.66 -0.09 -11.67
C GLN A 53 -8.42 1.23 -11.60
N ASN A 54 -8.70 1.81 -12.77
CA ASN A 54 -9.55 2.99 -12.88
C ASN A 54 -9.13 4.15 -11.95
N TYR A 55 -7.83 4.30 -11.68
CA TYR A 55 -7.29 5.38 -10.86
C TYR A 55 -7.56 6.76 -11.47
N GLN A 56 -7.41 6.86 -12.79
CA GLN A 56 -7.68 8.09 -13.52
C GLN A 56 -9.19 8.31 -13.60
N ASN A 57 -9.63 9.50 -13.19
CA ASN A 57 -11.03 9.89 -13.28
C ASN A 57 -11.49 9.94 -14.75
N PRO A 58 -12.75 9.54 -15.04
CA PRO A 58 -13.30 9.65 -16.37
C PRO A 58 -13.52 11.11 -16.75
N SER A 59 -13.67 11.38 -18.05
CA SER A 59 -14.09 12.69 -18.52
C SER A 59 -15.47 13.05 -17.95
N LEU A 60 -15.64 14.30 -17.52
CA LEU A 60 -16.85 14.77 -16.85
C LEU A 60 -17.59 15.77 -17.72
N HIS A 61 -18.92 15.68 -17.71
CA HIS A 61 -19.81 16.48 -18.57
C HIS A 61 -20.92 17.20 -17.78
N THR A 62 -20.93 17.12 -16.45
CA THR A 62 -21.97 17.72 -15.60
C THR A 62 -21.36 18.43 -14.40
N ASN A 63 -22.13 19.35 -13.80
CA ASN A 63 -21.70 20.15 -12.64
C ASN A 63 -21.63 19.34 -11.34
N GLU A 64 -22.35 18.23 -11.23
CA GLU A 64 -22.45 17.46 -10.00
C GLU A 64 -21.09 16.86 -9.57
N PRO A 65 -20.34 16.14 -10.43
CA PRO A 65 -18.98 15.71 -10.12
C PRO A 65 -18.07 16.87 -9.72
N TRP A 66 -18.12 18.00 -10.44
CA TRP A 66 -17.33 19.19 -10.09
C TRP A 66 -17.63 19.67 -8.67
N ASN A 67 -18.90 19.82 -8.31
CA ASN A 67 -19.30 20.25 -6.96
C ASN A 67 -18.81 19.26 -5.90
N THR A 68 -18.93 17.95 -6.14
CA THR A 68 -18.38 16.93 -5.23
C THR A 68 -16.86 17.05 -5.12
N TRP A 69 -16.12 17.29 -6.21
CA TRP A 69 -14.67 17.43 -6.17
C TRP A 69 -14.18 18.60 -5.32
N ILE A 70 -14.92 19.71 -5.34
CA ILE A 70 -14.55 20.93 -4.61
C ILE A 70 -14.98 20.87 -3.14
N HIS A 71 -16.11 20.23 -2.84
CA HIS A 71 -16.70 20.26 -1.49
C HIS A 71 -16.57 18.96 -0.69
N SER A 72 -16.46 17.83 -1.38
CA SER A 72 -16.43 16.47 -0.79
C SER A 72 -15.43 15.59 -1.53
N SER A 73 -14.19 16.07 -1.70
CA SER A 73 -13.18 15.38 -2.53
C SER A 73 -12.90 13.94 -2.07
N PHE A 74 -13.08 13.62 -0.80
CA PHE A 74 -12.89 12.26 -0.28
C PHE A 74 -13.99 11.26 -0.68
N ASP A 75 -15.11 11.73 -1.22
CA ASP A 75 -16.12 10.86 -1.85
C ASP A 75 -15.61 10.27 -3.18
N TRP A 76 -14.47 10.76 -3.69
CA TRP A 76 -13.87 10.22 -4.91
C TRP A 76 -12.97 9.02 -4.62
N TRP A 77 -13.14 7.98 -5.42
CA TRP A 77 -12.28 6.77 -5.37
C TRP A 77 -10.78 7.13 -5.41
N GLN A 78 -10.39 8.04 -6.30
CA GLN A 78 -9.01 8.48 -6.44
C GLN A 78 -8.44 9.02 -5.11
N CYS A 79 -9.21 9.80 -4.36
CA CYS A 79 -8.80 10.37 -3.07
C CYS A 79 -8.72 9.30 -1.97
N GLN A 80 -9.67 8.35 -1.96
CA GLN A 80 -9.67 7.23 -1.01
C GLN A 80 -8.43 6.33 -1.21
N LEU A 81 -8.08 6.04 -2.47
CA LEU A 81 -6.86 5.31 -2.81
C LEU A 81 -5.59 6.11 -2.48
N ASN A 82 -5.53 7.41 -2.78
CA ASN A 82 -4.38 8.25 -2.43
C ASN A 82 -4.13 8.29 -0.91
N PHE A 83 -5.19 8.39 -0.12
CA PHE A 83 -5.13 8.29 1.34
C PHE A 83 -4.60 6.92 1.80
N ALA A 84 -5.14 5.83 1.26
CA ALA A 84 -4.68 4.48 1.60
C ALA A 84 -3.19 4.27 1.27
N VAL A 85 -2.74 4.77 0.10
CA VAL A 85 -1.33 4.77 -0.29
C VAL A 85 -0.49 5.57 0.70
N TRP A 86 -0.93 6.78 1.07
CA TRP A 86 -0.21 7.60 2.02
C TRP A 86 -0.08 6.91 3.37
N CYS A 87 -1.17 6.40 3.95
CA CYS A 87 -1.16 5.67 5.21
C CYS A 87 -0.22 4.46 5.17
N ALA A 88 -0.26 3.66 4.11
CA ALA A 88 0.58 2.47 3.94
C ALA A 88 2.06 2.77 3.63
N SER A 89 2.40 4.00 3.25
CA SER A 89 3.77 4.40 2.90
C SER A 89 4.26 5.54 3.80
N THR A 90 3.98 6.78 3.39
CA THR A 90 4.44 7.99 4.05
C THR A 90 3.99 8.08 5.51
N GLY A 91 2.72 7.75 5.79
CA GLY A 91 2.17 7.69 7.13
C GLY A 91 2.88 6.68 8.02
N CYS A 92 3.43 5.60 7.45
CA CYS A 92 4.27 4.63 8.16
C CYS A 92 5.75 5.05 8.29
N GLY A 93 6.19 6.06 7.53
CA GLY A 93 7.61 6.35 7.34
C GLY A 93 8.32 5.40 6.36
N VAL A 94 7.56 4.68 5.52
CA VAL A 94 8.09 3.82 4.46
C VAL A 94 8.30 4.65 3.20
N SER A 95 9.56 4.82 2.82
CA SER A 95 9.99 5.58 1.64
C SER A 95 10.23 4.72 0.41
N TYR A 96 10.16 5.36 -0.75
CA TYR A 96 10.57 4.74 -1.99
C TYR A 96 12.06 4.32 -2.01
N ASN A 97 12.98 5.23 -1.69
CA ASN A 97 14.42 4.95 -1.85
C ASN A 97 14.97 3.99 -0.80
N ASP A 98 14.56 4.14 0.46
CA ASP A 98 15.13 3.35 1.55
C ASP A 98 14.52 1.93 1.66
N HIS A 99 13.24 1.75 1.26
CA HIS A 99 12.48 0.53 1.53
C HIS A 99 11.98 -0.17 0.26
N ILE A 100 11.29 0.56 -0.63
CA ILE A 100 10.72 -0.01 -1.86
C ILE A 100 11.81 -0.35 -2.89
N GLN A 101 12.90 0.41 -2.92
CA GLN A 101 14.09 0.16 -3.74
C GLN A 101 15.26 -0.41 -2.93
N ASN A 102 14.97 -1.03 -1.78
CA ASN A 102 16.01 -1.59 -0.93
C ASN A 102 16.86 -2.62 -1.70
N THR A 103 18.16 -2.64 -1.43
CA THR A 103 19.12 -3.54 -2.10
C THR A 103 19.04 -4.98 -1.60
N SER A 104 18.52 -5.20 -0.40
CA SER A 104 18.24 -6.53 0.12
C SER A 104 16.93 -7.05 -0.45
N ASN A 105 16.99 -8.17 -1.17
CA ASN A 105 15.83 -8.75 -1.82
C ASN A 105 14.70 -9.09 -0.84
N LEU A 106 15.02 -9.67 0.32
CA LEU A 106 14.00 -10.01 1.31
C LEU A 106 13.35 -8.75 1.91
N THR A 107 14.16 -7.73 2.24
CA THR A 107 13.65 -6.45 2.74
C THR A 107 12.77 -5.76 1.70
N LYS A 108 13.22 -5.68 0.44
CA LYS A 108 12.46 -5.11 -0.66
C LYS A 108 11.13 -5.85 -0.86
N SER A 109 11.17 -7.18 -0.87
CA SER A 109 9.98 -8.02 -1.02
C SER A 109 8.98 -7.79 0.11
N PHE A 110 9.47 -7.73 1.36
CA PHE A 110 8.64 -7.42 2.51
C PHE A 110 7.98 -6.03 2.40
N TYR A 111 8.72 -4.97 2.05
CA TYR A 111 8.13 -3.63 1.97
C TYR A 111 7.19 -3.46 0.78
N MET A 112 7.41 -4.18 -0.33
CA MET A 112 6.44 -4.28 -1.43
C MET A 112 5.16 -4.99 -0.99
N PHE A 113 5.29 -6.08 -0.25
CA PHE A 113 4.17 -6.77 0.37
C PHE A 113 3.42 -5.87 1.35
N HIS A 114 4.13 -5.22 2.27
CA HIS A 114 3.58 -4.28 3.25
C HIS A 114 2.77 -3.18 2.56
N LEU A 115 3.32 -2.54 1.53
CA LEU A 115 2.66 -1.47 0.81
C LEU A 115 1.33 -1.97 0.21
N TYR A 116 1.35 -3.09 -0.51
CA TYR A 116 0.13 -3.66 -1.08
C TYR A 116 -0.90 -4.08 0.00
N TYR A 117 -0.46 -4.88 0.96
CA TYR A 117 -1.30 -5.43 2.02
C TYR A 117 -1.96 -4.31 2.83
N CYS A 118 -1.18 -3.30 3.23
CA CYS A 118 -1.68 -2.20 4.03
C CYS A 118 -2.66 -1.33 3.25
N ILE A 119 -2.42 -1.04 1.95
CA ILE A 119 -3.39 -0.35 1.09
C ILE A 119 -4.71 -1.14 1.04
N ALA A 120 -4.65 -2.45 0.76
CA ALA A 120 -5.83 -3.29 0.70
C ALA A 120 -6.62 -3.28 2.01
N ARG A 121 -5.92 -3.39 3.14
CA ARG A 121 -6.49 -3.33 4.49
C ARG A 121 -7.17 -2.01 4.78
N ILE A 122 -6.53 -0.88 4.46
CA ILE A 122 -7.11 0.45 4.69
C ILE A 122 -8.37 0.63 3.85
N LEU A 123 -8.36 0.24 2.57
CA LEU A 123 -9.55 0.31 1.70
C LEU A 123 -10.68 -0.57 2.24
N LYS A 124 -10.36 -1.76 2.77
CA LYS A 124 -11.34 -2.64 3.42
C LYS A 124 -11.91 -2.04 4.71
N GLU A 125 -11.07 -1.45 5.56
CA GLU A 125 -11.48 -0.77 6.79
C GLU A 125 -12.41 0.42 6.49
N LEU A 126 -12.11 1.17 5.43
CA LEU A 126 -12.98 2.23 4.90
C LEU A 126 -14.26 1.70 4.25
N LYS A 127 -14.40 0.39 4.01
CA LYS A 127 -15.46 -0.19 3.17
C LYS A 127 -15.58 0.50 1.82
N SER A 128 -14.45 0.95 1.27
CA SER A 128 -14.36 1.60 -0.02
C SER A 128 -14.47 0.55 -1.13
N PRO A 129 -15.53 0.57 -1.96
CA PRO A 129 -15.63 -0.36 -3.07
C PRO A 129 -14.46 -0.18 -4.05
N LEU A 130 -13.95 -1.31 -4.54
CA LEU A 130 -12.98 -1.35 -5.63
C LEU A 130 -13.71 -1.22 -6.97
N PRO A 131 -13.02 -0.84 -8.07
CA PRO A 131 -13.63 -0.71 -9.40
C PRO A 131 -14.33 -1.97 -9.94
N THR A 132 -14.00 -3.14 -9.39
CA THR A 132 -14.63 -4.42 -9.73
C THR A 132 -15.95 -4.67 -8.99
N ASP A 133 -16.25 -3.88 -7.96
CA ASP A 133 -17.44 -4.06 -7.12
C ASP A 133 -18.66 -3.37 -7.73
N SER A 134 -19.84 -3.96 -7.53
CA SER A 134 -21.10 -3.44 -8.06
C SER A 134 -21.53 -2.10 -7.45
N SER A 135 -21.05 -1.77 -6.25
CA SER A 135 -21.33 -0.52 -5.54
C SER A 135 -20.33 0.60 -5.86
N PHE A 136 -19.36 0.35 -6.75
CA PHE A 136 -18.34 1.33 -7.12
C PHE A 136 -18.91 2.57 -7.82
N CYS A 137 -18.41 3.74 -7.44
CA CYS A 137 -18.68 4.99 -8.14
C CYS A 137 -17.47 5.92 -8.09
N TYR A 138 -17.07 6.50 -9.23
CA TYR A 138 -15.87 7.35 -9.28
C TYR A 138 -15.91 8.57 -8.34
N TYR A 139 -17.05 9.26 -8.27
CA TYR A 139 -17.19 10.57 -7.60
C TYR A 139 -18.22 10.55 -6.45
N LYS A 140 -18.73 9.38 -6.11
CA LYS A 140 -19.59 9.12 -4.93
C LYS A 140 -19.31 7.72 -4.38
N ASN A 141 -18.04 7.35 -4.30
CA ASN A 141 -17.64 6.05 -3.79
C ASN A 141 -17.97 6.01 -2.29
N PRO A 142 -18.85 5.10 -1.84
CA PRO A 142 -19.21 5.04 -0.43
C PRO A 142 -18.00 4.65 0.40
N TYR A 143 -17.93 5.19 1.61
CA TYR A 143 -16.95 4.80 2.62
C TYR A 143 -17.53 4.99 4.03
N ASP A 144 -16.93 4.30 4.99
CA ASP A 144 -17.25 4.40 6.41
C ASP A 144 -16.55 5.63 7.00
N LYS A 145 -17.32 6.68 7.27
CA LYS A 145 -16.81 7.95 7.82
C LYS A 145 -16.21 7.79 9.22
N ALA A 146 -16.73 6.88 10.04
CA ALA A 146 -16.18 6.62 11.37
C ALA A 146 -14.84 5.90 11.26
N ALA A 147 -14.71 4.94 10.33
CA ALA A 147 -13.43 4.32 10.02
C ALA A 147 -12.41 5.33 9.48
N TYR A 148 -12.83 6.24 8.59
CA TYR A 148 -11.96 7.31 8.09
C TYR A 148 -11.46 8.22 9.22
N GLN A 149 -12.35 8.65 10.12
CA GLN A 149 -11.96 9.45 11.28
C GLN A 149 -10.96 8.70 12.17
N LYS A 150 -11.23 7.42 12.47
CA LYS A 150 -10.34 6.58 13.28
C LYS A 150 -8.95 6.45 12.66
N LEU A 151 -8.87 6.25 11.35
CA LEU A 151 -7.60 6.21 10.63
C LEU A 151 -6.90 7.58 10.65
N CYS A 152 -7.63 8.68 10.48
CA CYS A 152 -7.06 10.02 10.63
C CYS A 152 -6.44 10.22 12.02
N ASP A 153 -7.14 9.78 13.08
CA ASP A 153 -6.66 9.86 14.46
C ASP A 153 -5.42 8.96 14.68
N GLU A 154 -5.41 7.75 14.11
CA GLU A 154 -4.28 6.81 14.16
C GLU A 154 -3.00 7.43 13.59
N PHE A 155 -3.11 8.10 12.44
CA PHE A 155 -1.98 8.74 11.77
C PHE A 155 -1.75 10.20 12.21
N ASN A 156 -2.54 10.71 13.15
CA ASN A 156 -2.48 12.10 13.63
C ASN A 156 -2.59 13.14 12.49
N ILE A 157 -3.59 12.99 11.63
CA ILE A 157 -3.85 13.87 10.48
C ILE A 157 -5.28 14.41 10.50
N SER A 158 -5.50 15.55 9.84
CA SER A 158 -6.84 16.12 9.74
C SER A 158 -7.69 15.33 8.74
N PRO A 159 -8.97 15.03 9.05
CA PRO A 159 -9.94 14.49 8.08
C PRO A 159 -10.17 15.41 6.87
N ASN A 160 -9.85 16.70 6.99
CA ASN A 160 -9.96 17.70 5.92
C ASN A 160 -8.70 17.78 5.05
N THR A 161 -7.75 16.85 5.20
CA THR A 161 -6.54 16.81 4.36
C THR A 161 -6.92 16.65 2.90
N ASP A 162 -6.25 17.40 2.03
CA ASP A 162 -6.47 17.33 0.59
C ASP A 162 -5.74 16.14 -0.06
N TRP A 163 -6.50 15.07 -0.33
CA TRP A 163 -6.04 13.85 -0.99
C TRP A 163 -6.11 13.86 -2.52
N ARG A 164 -6.45 14.99 -3.14
CA ARG A 164 -6.51 15.10 -4.61
C ARG A 164 -5.11 14.93 -5.20
N GLN A 165 -5.02 14.34 -6.39
CA GLN A 165 -3.75 14.14 -7.07
C GLN A 165 -3.02 15.47 -7.34
N LYS A 166 -1.67 15.46 -7.34
CA LYS A 166 -0.83 16.67 -7.38
C LYS A 166 0.01 16.84 -8.65
N LEU A 167 -0.16 15.99 -9.67
CA LEU A 167 0.55 16.10 -10.95
C LEU A 167 -0.06 17.15 -11.88
N GLU A 168 -1.38 17.34 -11.83
CA GLU A 168 -2.08 18.40 -12.56
C GLU A 168 -2.62 19.45 -11.57
N SER A 169 -2.32 20.72 -11.81
CA SER A 169 -2.79 21.83 -10.95
C SER A 169 -4.13 22.42 -11.41
N SER A 170 -4.45 22.27 -12.70
CA SER A 170 -5.73 22.69 -13.28
C SER A 170 -6.88 22.02 -12.53
N CYS A 171 -7.99 22.75 -12.35
CA CYS A 171 -9.20 22.24 -11.70
C CYS A 171 -8.94 21.59 -10.32
N GLN A 172 -7.93 22.07 -9.58
CA GLN A 172 -7.52 21.50 -8.29
C GLN A 172 -7.23 19.99 -8.37
N GLY A 173 -6.62 19.54 -9.47
CA GLY A 173 -6.28 18.14 -9.70
C GLY A 173 -7.35 17.32 -10.42
N LEU A 174 -8.51 17.90 -10.81
CA LEU A 174 -9.53 17.14 -11.53
C LEU A 174 -9.23 16.97 -13.03
N GLY A 175 -8.36 17.81 -13.60
CA GLY A 175 -8.12 17.85 -15.04
C GLY A 175 -8.06 19.27 -15.58
N SER A 176 -8.20 19.43 -16.89
CA SER A 176 -8.30 20.71 -17.58
C SER A 176 -9.64 20.83 -18.32
N PHE A 177 -10.11 22.05 -18.53
CA PHE A 177 -11.34 22.31 -19.28
C PHE A 177 -11.08 22.33 -20.79
N ARG A 178 -11.97 21.65 -21.54
CA ARG A 178 -12.21 21.95 -22.95
C ARG A 178 -13.58 22.59 -23.06
N GLN A 179 -13.61 23.89 -23.36
CA GLN A 179 -14.84 24.62 -23.59
C GLN A 179 -15.22 24.61 -25.06
N TYR A 180 -16.51 24.35 -25.33
CA TYR A 180 -17.10 24.43 -26.67
C TYR A 180 -17.90 25.72 -26.79
N TYR A 181 -17.41 26.69 -27.59
CA TYR A 181 -18.13 27.94 -27.86
C TYR A 181 -18.50 28.07 -29.34
N LYS A 182 -19.72 28.55 -29.62
CA LYS A 182 -20.21 28.91 -30.96
C LYS A 182 -20.76 30.34 -30.95
N PRO A 183 -19.96 31.36 -31.31
CA PRO A 183 -20.49 32.71 -31.53
C PRO A 183 -20.97 32.96 -32.96
N SER A 184 -20.62 32.15 -33.96
CA SER A 184 -20.92 32.48 -35.37
C SER A 184 -20.78 31.34 -36.39
N GLY A 185 -20.87 30.07 -35.98
CA GLY A 185 -20.88 28.92 -36.90
C GLY A 185 -19.55 28.19 -37.12
N GLU A 186 -18.42 28.73 -36.66
CA GLU A 186 -17.13 28.02 -36.65
C GLU A 186 -16.85 27.35 -35.30
N TYR A 187 -16.32 26.12 -35.34
CA TYR A 187 -15.87 25.41 -34.14
C TYR A 187 -14.53 25.98 -33.66
N ARG A 188 -14.51 26.63 -32.48
CA ARG A 188 -13.28 27.08 -31.83
C ARG A 188 -13.11 26.40 -30.48
N TYR A 189 -11.94 25.82 -30.25
CA TYR A 189 -11.56 25.22 -28.97
C TYR A 189 -10.92 26.30 -28.09
N HIS A 190 -11.43 26.47 -26.87
CA HIS A 190 -10.78 27.29 -25.86
C HIS A 190 -10.33 26.38 -24.71
N TYR A 191 -9.03 26.44 -24.41
CA TYR A 191 -8.43 25.76 -23.25
C TYR A 191 -8.28 26.81 -22.15
N SER A 192 -9.15 26.76 -21.13
CA SER A 192 -8.94 27.56 -19.92
C SER A 192 -8.38 26.67 -18.81
N ARG A 193 -7.37 27.17 -18.10
CA ARG A 193 -6.75 26.48 -16.95
C ARG A 193 -7.45 26.78 -15.63
N ASP A 194 -8.17 27.91 -15.56
CA ASP A 194 -8.83 28.41 -14.35
C ASP A 194 -10.18 29.05 -14.69
N GLY A 195 -11.23 28.74 -13.91
CA GLY A 195 -12.53 29.39 -14.05
C GLY A 195 -13.63 28.72 -13.22
N PRO A 196 -14.50 29.48 -12.53
CA PRO A 196 -15.58 28.93 -11.70
C PRO A 196 -16.84 28.50 -12.49
N PHE A 197 -16.80 28.54 -13.82
CA PHE A 197 -17.97 28.29 -14.67
C PHE A 197 -17.77 27.05 -15.54
N PHE A 198 -18.15 25.89 -15.00
CA PHE A 198 -18.43 24.71 -15.80
C PHE A 198 -19.79 24.95 -16.48
N ASN A 199 -19.81 25.09 -17.81
CA ASN A 199 -21.05 25.04 -18.58
C ASN A 199 -21.39 23.57 -18.87
N ILE A 200 -22.66 23.22 -19.03
CA ILE A 200 -23.11 21.83 -19.29
C ILE A 200 -22.51 21.22 -20.59
N ARG A 201 -21.89 22.06 -21.43
CA ARG A 201 -21.20 21.68 -22.67
C ARG A 201 -19.68 21.55 -22.51
N ASP A 202 -19.15 21.88 -21.34
CA ASP A 202 -17.73 21.76 -21.06
C ASP A 202 -17.39 20.32 -20.69
N THR A 203 -16.22 19.87 -21.14
CA THR A 203 -15.67 18.57 -20.73
C THR A 203 -14.41 18.80 -19.90
N ILE A 204 -14.35 18.23 -18.70
CA ILE A 204 -13.08 18.10 -17.98
C ILE A 204 -12.40 16.82 -18.45
N TYR A 205 -11.12 16.95 -18.81
CA TYR A 205 -10.29 15.84 -19.26
C TYR A 205 -8.86 16.02 -18.73
N HIS A 206 -8.10 14.94 -18.64
CA HIS A 206 -6.70 15.00 -18.21
C HIS A 206 -5.79 15.36 -19.40
N THR A 207 -4.93 16.36 -19.22
CA THR A 207 -3.96 16.78 -20.25
C THR A 207 -2.64 16.01 -20.21
N LYS A 208 -2.44 15.23 -19.15
CA LYS A 208 -1.29 14.37 -18.92
C LYS A 208 -1.77 12.99 -18.52
N ASP A 209 -0.92 11.99 -18.71
CA ASP A 209 -1.13 10.71 -18.06
C ASP A 209 -0.97 10.91 -16.54
N ILE A 210 -2.04 10.67 -15.80
CA ILE A 210 -2.06 10.75 -14.33
C ILE A 210 -2.18 9.37 -13.69
N SER A 211 -2.03 8.29 -14.45
CA SER A 211 -2.13 6.91 -13.95
C SER A 211 -1.18 6.60 -12.79
N MET A 212 -0.08 7.36 -12.68
CA MET A 212 0.93 7.24 -11.62
C MET A 212 0.86 8.35 -10.57
N ALA A 213 -0.15 9.22 -10.58
CA ALA A 213 -0.21 10.34 -9.65
C ALA A 213 -0.33 9.91 -8.17
N TRP A 214 -0.88 8.73 -7.90
CA TRP A 214 -0.93 8.14 -6.56
C TRP A 214 0.47 7.92 -5.97
N THR A 215 1.48 7.70 -6.80
CA THR A 215 2.87 7.50 -6.33
C THR A 215 3.46 8.74 -5.68
N THR A 216 2.89 9.92 -5.95
CA THR A 216 3.30 11.19 -5.33
C THR A 216 2.92 11.27 -3.85
N PHE A 217 2.15 10.30 -3.32
CA PHE A 217 1.86 10.16 -1.89
C PHE A 217 2.87 9.27 -1.16
N ILE A 218 3.86 8.72 -1.86
CA ILE A 218 4.97 7.93 -1.29
C ILE A 218 6.17 8.85 -1.10
N LEU A 219 6.67 8.96 0.13
CA LEU A 219 7.81 9.81 0.45
C LEU A 219 9.10 9.32 -0.22
N ASP A 220 9.98 10.25 -0.59
CA ASP A 220 11.21 9.93 -1.32
C ASP A 220 12.26 9.25 -0.42
N LYS A 221 12.50 9.80 0.77
CA LYS A 221 13.45 9.27 1.77
C LYS A 221 12.90 9.41 3.18
N SER A 222 13.05 8.38 4.00
CA SER A 222 12.51 8.32 5.36
C SER A 222 13.44 8.99 6.36
N GLU A 223 12.88 9.60 7.39
CA GLU A 223 13.57 10.05 8.60
C GLU A 223 13.30 9.14 9.81
N GLY A 224 12.70 7.97 9.57
CA GLY A 224 12.31 6.99 10.58
C GLY A 224 10.84 6.59 10.47
N PHE A 225 10.49 5.52 11.17
CA PHE A 225 9.11 5.06 11.26
C PHE A 225 8.32 5.92 12.23
N THR A 226 7.06 6.21 11.88
CA THR A 226 6.10 6.84 12.78
C THR A 226 5.58 5.81 13.78
N LYS A 227 4.79 6.26 14.77
CA LYS A 227 4.14 5.36 15.73
C LYS A 227 3.17 4.41 15.03
N ALA A 228 2.27 4.94 14.20
CA ALA A 228 1.35 4.14 13.38
C ALA A 228 2.12 3.20 12.44
N GLY A 229 3.26 3.66 11.90
CA GLY A 229 4.17 2.86 11.10
C GLY A 229 4.66 1.61 11.81
N ILE A 230 5.16 1.74 13.04
CA ILE A 230 5.62 0.58 13.82
C ILE A 230 4.49 -0.45 13.98
N GLU A 231 3.27 0.00 14.28
CA GLU A 231 2.13 -0.89 14.47
C GLU A 231 1.74 -1.61 13.17
N ARG A 232 1.55 -0.88 12.06
CA ARG A 232 1.15 -1.43 10.76
C ARG A 232 2.23 -2.27 10.09
N ILE A 233 3.50 -1.89 10.24
CA ILE A 233 4.64 -2.69 9.73
C ILE A 233 4.76 -3.98 10.54
N ASN A 234 4.66 -3.94 11.88
CA ASN A 234 4.69 -5.16 12.71
C ASN A 234 3.51 -6.09 12.42
N GLU A 235 2.33 -5.54 12.14
CA GLU A 235 1.21 -6.32 11.60
C GLU A 235 1.61 -7.04 10.32
N SER A 236 2.15 -6.29 9.36
CA SER A 236 2.56 -6.82 8.06
C SER A 236 3.65 -7.91 8.19
N ILE A 237 4.60 -7.78 9.13
CA ILE A 237 5.63 -8.81 9.38
C ILE A 237 4.99 -10.11 9.84
N LYS A 238 4.02 -10.04 10.78
CA LYS A 238 3.31 -11.24 11.24
C LYS A 238 2.61 -11.93 10.08
N ILE A 239 1.89 -11.16 9.26
CA ILE A 239 1.11 -11.70 8.16
C ILE A 239 2.01 -12.25 7.05
N TYR A 240 3.10 -11.57 6.71
CA TYR A 240 4.06 -12.03 5.71
C TYR A 240 4.63 -13.41 6.05
N VAL A 241 5.12 -13.56 7.29
CA VAL A 241 5.69 -14.82 7.79
C VAL A 241 4.62 -15.91 7.91
N TRP A 242 3.47 -15.58 8.50
CA TRP A 242 2.37 -16.53 8.66
C TRP A 242 1.84 -17.01 7.31
N ALA A 243 1.65 -16.12 6.34
CA ALA A 243 1.15 -16.50 5.02
C ALA A 243 2.14 -17.44 4.31
N LEU A 244 3.45 -17.16 4.37
CA LEU A 244 4.48 -17.96 3.70
C LEU A 244 4.67 -19.35 4.32
N LEU A 245 4.89 -19.40 5.64
CA LEU A 245 5.14 -20.66 6.34
C LEU A 245 3.85 -21.44 6.57
N GLY A 246 2.74 -20.74 6.83
CA GLY A 246 1.41 -21.34 7.00
C GLY A 246 0.95 -22.02 5.72
N ALA A 247 1.15 -21.39 4.55
CA ALA A 247 0.81 -22.00 3.27
C ALA A 247 1.55 -23.33 3.03
N GLN A 248 2.83 -23.38 3.36
CA GLN A 248 3.63 -24.60 3.25
C GLN A 248 3.18 -25.67 4.23
N SER A 249 2.86 -25.29 5.47
CA SER A 249 2.34 -26.21 6.48
C SER A 249 0.97 -26.78 6.11
N GLN A 250 0.07 -25.96 5.57
CA GLN A 250 -1.29 -26.35 5.19
C GLN A 250 -1.28 -27.32 3.99
N THR A 251 -0.44 -27.03 3.00
CA THR A 251 -0.29 -27.86 1.79
C THR A 251 0.70 -29.01 1.96
N LYS A 252 1.37 -29.08 3.12
CA LYS A 252 2.45 -30.05 3.44
C LYS A 252 3.53 -30.10 2.36
N THR A 253 3.79 -28.96 1.73
CA THR A 253 4.67 -28.84 0.58
C THR A 253 5.51 -27.59 0.71
N GLU A 254 6.79 -27.71 0.39
CA GLU A 254 7.71 -26.58 0.32
C GLU A 254 7.35 -25.66 -0.85
N ILE A 255 7.32 -24.35 -0.61
CA ILE A 255 6.73 -23.37 -1.55
C ILE A 255 7.51 -23.23 -2.87
N LEU A 256 8.78 -23.63 -2.88
CA LEU A 256 9.64 -23.61 -4.05
C LEU A 256 9.80 -24.98 -4.71
N LYS A 257 9.16 -26.03 -4.17
CA LYS A 257 9.32 -27.39 -4.68
C LYS A 257 8.80 -27.49 -6.11
N VAL A 258 9.66 -27.95 -7.02
CA VAL A 258 9.28 -28.18 -8.41
C VAL A 258 8.11 -29.16 -8.48
N GLY A 259 7.10 -28.82 -9.28
CA GLY A 259 5.90 -29.62 -9.51
C GLY A 259 4.79 -29.48 -8.47
N THR A 260 5.12 -29.32 -7.18
CA THR A 260 4.11 -29.31 -6.08
C THR A 260 4.01 -27.97 -5.32
N GLY A 261 5.01 -27.11 -5.41
CA GLY A 261 5.04 -25.81 -4.71
C GLY A 261 3.95 -24.83 -5.15
N PHE A 262 3.36 -25.04 -6.34
CA PHE A 262 2.29 -24.17 -6.85
C PHE A 262 1.06 -24.12 -5.93
N ASP A 263 0.71 -25.25 -5.29
CA ASP A 263 -0.41 -25.28 -4.35
C ASP A 263 -0.10 -24.43 -3.10
N ALA A 264 1.13 -24.48 -2.60
CA ALA A 264 1.58 -23.62 -1.51
C ALA A 264 1.59 -22.14 -1.92
N GLN A 265 1.99 -21.81 -3.15
CA GLN A 265 1.97 -20.44 -3.66
C GLN A 265 0.53 -19.88 -3.79
N LYS A 266 -0.42 -20.72 -4.23
CA LYS A 266 -1.85 -20.37 -4.20
C LYS A 266 -2.38 -20.20 -2.78
N GLN A 267 -2.01 -21.10 -1.87
CA GLN A 267 -2.42 -21.01 -0.48
C GLN A 267 -1.84 -19.76 0.20
N PHE A 268 -0.64 -19.32 -0.17
CA PHE A 268 -0.09 -18.03 0.29
C PHE A 268 -1.01 -16.86 -0.08
N LEU A 269 -1.45 -16.79 -1.35
CA LEU A 269 -2.40 -15.75 -1.78
C LEU A 269 -3.72 -15.83 -1.04
N ALA A 270 -4.28 -17.04 -0.89
CA ALA A 270 -5.53 -17.25 -0.16
C ALA A 270 -5.40 -16.76 1.29
N ASN A 271 -4.33 -17.14 1.99
CA ASN A 271 -4.04 -16.69 3.35
C ASN A 271 -3.98 -15.15 3.46
N VAL A 272 -3.31 -14.47 2.51
CA VAL A 272 -3.23 -13.00 2.51
C VAL A 272 -4.62 -12.39 2.28
N GLN A 273 -5.40 -12.92 1.34
CA GLN A 273 -6.74 -12.42 1.05
C GLN A 273 -7.70 -12.63 2.24
N ASP A 274 -7.65 -13.80 2.88
CA ASP A 274 -8.46 -14.10 4.06
C ASP A 274 -8.20 -13.11 5.19
N VAL A 275 -6.93 -12.73 5.41
CA VAL A 275 -6.58 -11.72 6.41
C VAL A 275 -7.01 -10.31 5.99
N ILE A 276 -6.94 -9.99 4.70
CA ILE A 276 -7.46 -8.72 4.18
C ILE A 276 -8.96 -8.61 4.46
N ASP A 277 -9.71 -9.69 4.26
CA ASP A 277 -11.16 -9.69 4.43
C ASP A 277 -11.63 -9.87 5.87
N SER A 278 -10.77 -10.38 6.75
CA SER A 278 -11.09 -10.61 8.16
C SER A 278 -11.06 -9.33 9.02
N PRO A 279 -11.86 -9.24 10.09
CA PRO A 279 -11.68 -8.21 11.11
C PRO A 279 -10.32 -8.33 11.79
N ILE A 280 -9.78 -7.22 12.30
CA ILE A 280 -8.51 -7.24 13.05
C ILE A 280 -8.72 -8.00 14.36
N ASP A 281 -8.09 -9.17 14.46
CA ASP A 281 -7.99 -9.96 15.69
C ASP A 281 -6.52 -10.14 16.05
N LEU A 282 -5.99 -9.18 16.81
CA LEU A 282 -4.59 -9.15 17.19
C LEU A 282 -4.15 -10.40 17.98
N PRO A 283 -4.90 -10.88 18.99
CA PRO A 283 -4.61 -12.15 19.66
C PRO A 283 -4.47 -13.33 18.71
N THR A 284 -5.41 -13.52 17.78
CA THR A 284 -5.35 -14.63 16.82
C THR A 284 -4.17 -14.48 15.87
N GLN A 285 -3.89 -13.28 15.35
CA GLN A 285 -2.72 -13.05 14.50
C GLN A 285 -1.40 -13.35 15.24
N ILE A 286 -1.28 -12.96 16.52
CA ILE A 286 -0.10 -13.26 17.34
C ILE A 286 0.03 -14.78 17.55
N SER A 287 -1.06 -15.45 17.90
CA SER A 287 -1.07 -16.91 18.08
C SER A 287 -0.68 -17.62 16.78
N ASN A 288 -1.26 -17.24 15.65
CA ASN A 288 -0.97 -17.79 14.34
C ASN A 288 0.51 -17.63 13.97
N TYR A 289 1.07 -16.44 14.19
CA TYR A 289 2.49 -16.17 13.97
C TYR A 289 3.39 -17.08 14.81
N GLN A 290 3.17 -17.13 16.13
CA GLN A 290 3.97 -17.94 17.05
C GLN A 290 3.83 -19.44 16.78
N ASN A 291 2.64 -19.91 16.40
CA ASN A 291 2.38 -21.28 16.02
C ASN A 291 3.12 -21.64 14.72
N VAL A 292 3.05 -20.78 13.71
CA VAL A 292 3.77 -21.00 12.45
C VAL A 292 5.28 -21.13 12.69
N LEU A 293 5.86 -20.24 13.51
CA LEU A 293 7.26 -20.36 13.88
C LEU A 293 7.53 -21.72 14.54
N LYS A 294 6.63 -22.16 15.46
CA LYS A 294 6.73 -23.45 16.18
C LYS A 294 6.78 -24.65 15.26
N TYR A 295 5.96 -24.65 14.23
CA TYR A 295 5.88 -25.77 13.31
C TYR A 295 6.94 -25.71 12.21
N ALA A 296 7.27 -24.51 11.71
CA ALA A 296 8.31 -24.32 10.71
C ALA A 296 9.73 -24.50 11.27
N ARG A 297 9.89 -24.37 12.59
CA ARG A 297 11.17 -24.43 13.31
C ARG A 297 12.20 -23.39 12.85
N SER A 298 11.79 -22.37 12.11
CA SER A 298 12.69 -21.37 11.55
C SER A 298 13.34 -20.49 12.63
N LYS A 299 14.63 -20.20 12.48
CA LYS A 299 15.35 -19.26 13.33
C LYS A 299 14.84 -17.83 13.06
N VAL A 300 14.55 -17.06 14.09
CA VAL A 300 14.10 -15.66 13.97
C VAL A 300 15.33 -14.75 14.05
N ASP A 301 15.92 -14.43 12.90
CA ASP A 301 17.24 -13.78 12.78
C ASP A 301 17.33 -12.69 11.71
N TYR A 302 16.20 -12.25 11.18
CA TYR A 302 16.13 -11.19 10.19
C TYR A 302 15.47 -9.92 10.74
N ALA A 303 16.14 -8.78 10.60
CA ALA A 303 15.62 -7.47 11.03
C ALA A 303 15.35 -6.55 9.83
N TYR A 304 14.09 -6.13 9.66
CA TYR A 304 13.66 -5.15 8.65
C TYR A 304 13.87 -3.69 9.08
N GLY A 305 14.12 -3.46 10.37
CA GLY A 305 14.26 -2.16 11.01
C GLY A 305 14.30 -2.33 12.54
N LEU A 306 14.92 -1.40 13.25
CA LEU A 306 14.96 -1.36 14.70
C LEU A 306 13.59 -0.99 15.27
N GLY A 307 13.21 -1.64 16.37
CA GLY A 307 11.89 -1.51 16.98
C GLY A 307 10.79 -2.30 16.27
N LEU A 308 11.10 -2.95 15.14
CA LEU A 308 10.19 -3.85 14.46
C LEU A 308 10.35 -5.30 14.93
N TYR A 309 9.33 -6.11 14.68
CA TYR A 309 9.39 -7.54 14.87
C TYR A 309 10.41 -8.14 13.90
N MET A 310 11.19 -9.10 14.39
CA MET A 310 12.09 -9.88 13.56
C MET A 310 11.33 -11.01 12.88
N SER A 311 11.80 -11.42 11.71
CA SER A 311 11.32 -12.62 11.00
C SER A 311 12.43 -13.66 10.84
N PRO A 312 12.10 -14.86 10.34
CA PRO A 312 13.12 -15.73 9.78
C PRO A 312 13.79 -15.12 8.55
N SER A 313 15.10 -15.36 8.41
CA SER A 313 15.84 -15.05 7.17
C SER A 313 15.66 -16.12 6.09
N ASP A 314 15.20 -17.31 6.49
CA ASP A 314 14.80 -18.41 5.61
C ASP A 314 13.42 -18.93 5.99
N MET A 315 12.45 -18.71 5.10
CA MET A 315 11.05 -19.11 5.24
C MET A 315 10.69 -20.29 4.32
N VAL A 316 11.67 -21.10 3.94
CA VAL A 316 11.43 -22.40 3.31
C VAL A 316 11.11 -23.43 4.40
N LEU A 317 10.11 -24.28 4.16
CA LEU A 317 9.74 -25.35 5.11
C LEU A 317 10.90 -26.33 5.28
N GLN A 318 11.51 -26.37 6.46
CA GLN A 318 12.60 -27.29 6.77
C GLN A 318 12.10 -28.52 7.55
N ILE A 319 12.51 -29.71 7.12
CA ILE A 319 12.25 -30.97 7.83
C ILE A 319 13.47 -31.29 8.71
N GLY A 320 13.38 -31.08 10.03
CA GLY A 320 14.48 -31.38 10.95
C GLY A 320 14.43 -30.60 12.28
N SER A 321 15.42 -30.80 13.15
CA SER A 321 15.62 -30.01 14.38
C SER A 321 16.55 -28.83 14.11
N ILE A 322 16.09 -27.60 14.36
CA ILE A 322 16.91 -26.38 14.20
C ILE A 322 17.46 -25.94 15.56
N VAL A 323 18.76 -25.66 15.61
CA VAL A 323 19.43 -25.10 16.80
C VAL A 323 19.13 -23.59 16.86
N GLY A 324 18.71 -23.09 18.03
CA GLY A 324 18.38 -21.66 18.22
C GLY A 324 16.95 -21.27 17.85
N TYR A 325 16.06 -22.26 17.79
CA TYR A 325 14.64 -22.07 17.52
C TYR A 325 13.94 -21.19 18.59
N ASN A 326 13.14 -20.19 18.15
CA ASN A 326 12.32 -19.33 19.02
C ASN A 326 10.90 -19.19 18.48
N ASN A 327 9.90 -19.48 19.32
CA ASN A 327 8.48 -19.35 19.00
C ASN A 327 7.86 -18.01 19.45
N LYS A 328 8.66 -17.09 19.97
CA LYS A 328 8.20 -15.81 20.52
C LYS A 328 8.51 -14.68 19.55
N ILE A 329 7.72 -13.62 19.66
CA ILE A 329 8.02 -12.34 19.03
C ILE A 329 9.36 -11.84 19.57
N ILE A 330 10.27 -11.48 18.66
CA ILE A 330 11.52 -10.81 18.98
C ILE A 330 11.47 -9.43 18.35
N ILE A 331 11.82 -8.39 19.10
CA ILE A 331 11.91 -7.02 18.61
C ILE A 331 13.37 -6.72 18.32
N ALA A 332 13.65 -6.11 17.16
CA ALA A 332 14.99 -5.73 16.79
C ALA A 332 15.50 -4.54 17.63
N THR A 333 16.72 -4.66 18.17
CA THR A 333 17.36 -3.65 19.02
C THR A 333 18.65 -3.14 18.42
N GLU A 334 19.21 -2.03 18.94
CA GLU A 334 20.45 -1.40 18.46
C GLU A 334 21.68 -2.33 18.44
N ASN A 335 21.62 -3.45 19.18
CA ASN A 335 22.66 -4.47 19.20
C ASN A 335 22.58 -5.46 18.01
N GLN A 336 21.68 -5.25 17.06
CA GLN A 336 21.44 -6.14 15.92
C GLN A 336 21.68 -5.40 14.59
N THR A 337 22.46 -6.01 13.70
CA THR A 337 22.65 -5.51 12.34
C THR A 337 21.37 -5.70 11.52
N LEU A 338 20.96 -4.70 10.74
CA LEU A 338 19.86 -4.86 9.78
C LEU A 338 20.17 -5.95 8.76
N GLY A 339 19.16 -6.74 8.38
CA GLY A 339 19.34 -7.91 7.55
C GLY A 339 19.63 -9.18 8.37
N PHE A 340 20.66 -9.94 7.97
CA PHE A 340 21.03 -11.21 8.60
C PHE A 340 21.67 -11.04 9.97
N LYS A 341 21.39 -11.99 10.87
CA LYS A 341 22.17 -12.26 12.08
C LYS A 341 22.72 -13.69 12.13
#